data_AF-U2ZUQ5-F1
#
_entry.id   AF-U2ZUQ5-F1
#
_cell.length_a   1.000
_cell.length_b   1.000
_cell.length_c   1.000
_cell.angle_alpha   90.00
_cell.angle_beta   90.00
_cell.angle_gamma   90.00
#
_symmetry.space_group_name_H-M   'P 1'
#
loop_
_entity.id
_entity.type
_entity.pdbx_description
1 polymer ?
#
loop_
_entity_poly.entity_id
_entity_poly.type
_entity_poly.pdbx_seq_one_letter_code
_entity_poly.pdbx_strand_id
1 'polypeptide(L)'
;SLEICRELPLPVPPAGEQTEIVRRVEQLFAFADQLEAKVTTAQARIDRLTQSILAKAFRGELVPQDPNDEPASLLLERIRAQRADAPKAKRGRKSA
;
A
#
# COMPACT_ATOMS: atom_id res chain seq x y z
N SER A 1 -2.74 2.36 48.85
CA SER A 1 -1.78 1.59 49.66
C SER A 1 -0.78 0.92 48.73
N LEU A 2 0.52 0.93 49.05
CA LEU A 2 1.58 0.26 48.27
C LEU A 2 1.87 -1.17 48.77
N GLU A 3 1.03 -1.70 49.67
CA GLU A 3 1.20 -3.01 50.32
C GLU A 3 1.51 -4.13 49.31
N ILE A 4 0.74 -4.20 48.22
CA ILE A 4 0.90 -5.23 47.17
C ILE A 4 2.29 -5.19 46.52
N CYS A 5 2.87 -4.00 46.31
CA CYS A 5 4.18 -3.87 45.68
C CYS A 5 5.33 -4.22 46.63
N ARG A 6 5.15 -3.99 47.94
CA ARG A 6 6.19 -4.26 48.96
C ARG A 6 6.28 -5.73 49.32
N GLU A 7 5.18 -6.45 49.22
CA GLU A 7 5.11 -7.88 49.53
C GLU A 7 5.48 -8.78 48.35
N LEU A 8 5.73 -8.21 47.16
CA LEU A 8 6.07 -8.98 45.97
C LEU A 8 7.48 -9.59 46.11
N PRO A 9 7.62 -10.94 46.18
CA PRO A 9 8.93 -11.56 46.25
C PRO A 9 9.63 -11.40 44.89
N LEU A 10 10.74 -10.66 44.88
CA LEU A 10 11.54 -10.44 43.68
C LEU A 10 12.90 -11.13 43.81
N PRO A 11 13.27 -12.01 42.87
CA PRO A 11 14.62 -12.51 42.79
C PRO A 11 15.52 -11.37 42.29
N VAL A 12 16.45 -10.92 43.14
CA VAL A 12 17.39 -9.85 42.81
C VAL A 12 18.77 -10.47 42.54
N PRO A 13 19.23 -10.54 41.29
CA PRO A 13 20.55 -11.07 40.97
C PRO A 13 21.66 -10.07 41.36
N PRO A 14 22.94 -10.46 41.31
CA PRO A 14 24.06 -9.54 41.55
C PRO A 14 24.05 -8.35 40.56
N ALA A 15 24.60 -7.20 40.97
CA ALA A 15 24.56 -5.96 40.18
C ALA A 15 25.15 -6.09 38.75
N GLY A 16 26.20 -6.92 38.58
CA GLY A 16 26.77 -7.21 37.26
C GLY A 16 25.79 -7.93 36.34
N GLU A 17 25.03 -8.88 36.88
CA GLU A 17 24.01 -9.62 36.13
C GLU A 17 22.79 -8.73 35.84
N GLN A 18 22.37 -7.87 36.76
CA GLN A 18 21.34 -6.86 36.51
C GLN A 18 21.71 -5.97 35.31
N THR A 19 22.96 -5.51 35.26
CA THR A 19 23.47 -4.67 34.17
C THR A 19 23.45 -5.42 32.83
N GLU A 20 23.90 -6.68 32.81
CA GLU A 20 23.87 -7.49 31.60
C GLU A 20 22.45 -7.84 31.13
N ILE A 21 21.52 -8.10 32.06
CA ILE A 21 20.10 -8.31 31.73
C ILE A 21 19.54 -7.06 31.04
N VAL A 22 19.71 -5.88 31.65
CA VAL A 22 19.24 -4.61 31.08
C VAL A 22 19.84 -4.39 29.69
N ARG A 23 21.18 -4.54 29.54
CA ARG A 23 21.86 -4.38 28.25
C ARG A 23 21.28 -5.27 27.16
N ARG A 24 21.01 -6.55 27.46
CA ARG A 24 20.43 -7.49 26.50
C ARG A 24 19.00 -7.13 26.13
N VAL A 25 18.19 -6.73 27.11
CA VAL A 25 16.81 -6.31 26.90
C VAL A 25 16.76 -5.06 26.03
N GLU A 26 17.59 -4.05 26.31
CA GLU A 26 17.70 -2.84 25.51
C GLU A 26 18.11 -3.14 24.06
N GLN A 27 19.04 -4.07 23.85
CA GLN A 27 19.43 -4.51 22.51
C GLN A 27 18.27 -5.15 21.74
N LEU A 28 17.46 -5.97 22.41
CA LEU A 28 16.28 -6.60 21.80
C LEU A 28 15.20 -5.57 21.45
N PHE A 29 14.96 -4.59 22.32
CA PHE A 29 14.03 -3.49 22.03
C PHE A 29 14.51 -2.63 20.86
N ALA A 30 15.79 -2.24 20.85
CA ALA A 30 16.35 -1.48 19.73
C ALA A 30 16.24 -2.24 18.39
N PHE A 31 16.39 -3.57 18.42
CA PHE A 31 16.18 -4.40 17.23
C PHE A 31 14.72 -4.43 16.79
N ALA A 32 13.78 -4.54 17.74
CA ALA A 32 12.35 -4.51 17.46
C ALA A 32 11.94 -3.17 16.80
N ASP A 33 12.40 -2.05 17.35
CA ASP A 33 12.14 -0.70 16.82
C ASP A 33 12.66 -0.55 15.39
N GLN A 34 13.86 -1.05 15.11
CA GLN A 34 14.44 -1.03 13.77
C GLN A 34 13.63 -1.88 12.77
N LEU A 35 13.12 -3.04 13.21
CA LEU A 35 12.30 -3.89 12.36
C LEU A 35 10.97 -3.21 12.03
N GLU A 36 10.31 -2.62 13.02
CA GLU A 36 9.07 -1.86 12.83
C GLU A 36 9.27 -0.71 11.85
N ALA A 37 10.33 0.09 12.03
CA ALA A 37 10.65 1.20 11.13
C ALA A 37 10.89 0.73 9.68
N LYS A 38 11.57 -0.41 9.49
CA LYS A 38 11.79 -1.01 8.16
C LYS A 38 10.48 -1.45 7.52
N VAL A 39 9.59 -2.09 8.28
CA VAL A 39 8.27 -2.52 7.79
C VAL A 39 7.44 -1.30 7.37
N THR A 40 7.35 -0.26 8.20
CA THR A 40 6.61 0.96 7.87
C THR A 40 7.17 1.64 6.61
N THR A 41 8.50 1.70 6.48
CA THR A 41 9.14 2.27 5.28
C THR A 41 8.87 1.43 4.03
N ALA A 42 8.90 0.10 4.14
CA ALA A 42 8.60 -0.80 3.03
C ALA A 42 7.14 -0.66 2.59
N GLN A 43 6.20 -0.60 3.53
CA GLN A 43 4.79 -0.38 3.22
C GLN A 43 4.57 0.93 2.46
N ALA A 44 5.14 2.04 2.94
CA ALA A 44 5.04 3.33 2.27
C ALA A 44 5.64 3.31 0.85
N ARG A 45 6.69 2.51 0.61
CA ARG A 45 7.27 2.32 -0.74
C ARG A 45 6.33 1.54 -1.65
N ILE A 46 5.68 0.49 -1.14
CA ILE A 46 4.71 -0.31 -1.90
C ILE A 46 3.52 0.55 -2.31
N ASP A 47 2.99 1.37 -1.40
CA ASP A 47 1.86 2.25 -1.69
C ASP A 47 2.20 3.23 -2.82
N ARG A 48 3.38 3.88 -2.73
CA ARG A 48 3.87 4.80 -3.78
C ARG A 48 4.12 4.09 -5.11
N LEU A 49 4.72 2.90 -5.07
CA LEU A 49 4.98 2.12 -6.29
C LEU A 49 3.67 1.74 -6.97
N THR A 50 2.67 1.30 -6.20
CA THR A 50 1.34 0.94 -6.71
C THR A 50 0.69 2.14 -7.40
N GLN A 51 0.70 3.31 -6.75
CA GLN A 51 0.18 4.55 -7.36
C GLN A 51 0.94 4.93 -8.63
N SER A 52 2.27 4.81 -8.64
CA SER A 52 3.07 5.11 -9.83
C SER A 52 2.80 4.14 -10.97
N ILE A 53 2.62 2.84 -10.69
CA ILE A 53 2.32 1.83 -11.70
C ILE A 53 0.93 2.09 -12.29
N LEU A 54 -0.08 2.34 -11.46
CA LEU A 54 -1.43 2.67 -11.92
C LEU A 54 -1.43 3.93 -12.79
N ALA A 55 -0.72 4.97 -12.38
CA ALA A 55 -0.60 6.19 -13.17
C ALA A 55 0.04 5.93 -14.54
N LYS A 56 1.11 5.13 -14.60
CA LYS A 56 1.73 4.72 -15.87
C LYS A 56 0.79 3.85 -16.71
N ALA A 57 0.02 2.95 -16.09
CA ALA A 57 -0.95 2.10 -16.76
C ALA A 57 -2.04 2.92 -17.45
N PHE A 58 -2.62 3.90 -16.74
CA PHE A 58 -3.65 4.78 -17.29
C PHE A 58 -3.14 5.69 -18.42
N ARG A 59 -1.84 6.01 -18.43
CA ARG A 59 -1.21 6.75 -19.54
C ARG A 59 -0.77 5.85 -20.70
N GLY A 60 -0.93 4.52 -20.59
CA GLY A 60 -0.47 3.57 -21.60
C GLY A 60 1.05 3.33 -21.60
N GLU A 61 1.79 3.92 -20.67
CA GLU A 61 3.27 3.92 -20.64
C GLU A 61 3.89 2.59 -20.16
N LEU A 62 3.08 1.58 -19.85
CA LEU A 62 3.57 0.27 -19.40
C LEU A 62 4.00 -0.66 -20.55
N VAL A 63 3.69 -0.29 -21.79
CA VAL A 63 4.01 -1.05 -23.00
C VAL A 63 4.63 -0.08 -24.02
N PRO A 64 5.64 -0.51 -24.82
CA PRO A 64 6.16 0.31 -25.92
C PRO A 64 5.02 0.79 -26.82
N GLN A 65 4.99 2.08 -27.11
CA GLN A 65 4.01 2.69 -28.01
C GLN A 65 4.49 2.59 -29.45
N ASP A 66 3.60 2.33 -30.40
CA ASP A 66 3.93 2.42 -31.82
C ASP A 66 3.89 3.90 -32.23
N PRO A 67 4.95 4.47 -32.82
CA PRO A 67 4.93 5.84 -33.34
C PRO A 67 3.83 6.10 -34.38
N ASN A 68 3.29 5.05 -34.99
CA ASN A 68 2.18 5.11 -35.95
C ASN A 68 0.80 4.95 -35.29
N ASP A 69 0.72 4.81 -33.96
CA ASP A 69 -0.55 4.74 -33.24
C ASP A 69 -1.36 6.01 -33.48
N GLU A 70 -2.60 5.82 -33.94
CA GLU A 70 -3.51 6.94 -34.13
C GLU A 70 -3.99 7.49 -32.77
N PRO A 71 -4.20 8.81 -32.64
CA PRO A 71 -4.78 9.38 -31.44
C PRO A 71 -6.16 8.80 -31.13
N ALA A 72 -6.42 8.45 -29.87
CA ALA A 72 -7.71 7.91 -29.43
C ALA A 72 -8.91 8.81 -29.80
N SER A 73 -8.70 10.11 -29.97
CA SER A 73 -9.72 11.05 -30.45
C SER A 73 -10.27 10.68 -31.83
N LEU A 74 -9.42 10.25 -32.77
CA LEU A 74 -9.84 9.87 -34.13
C LEU A 74 -10.67 8.59 -34.12
N LEU A 75 -10.32 7.63 -33.27
CA LEU A 75 -11.13 6.43 -33.05
C LEU A 75 -12.49 6.79 -32.44
N LEU A 76 -12.53 7.68 -31.44
CA LEU A 76 -13.77 8.13 -30.81
C LEU A 76 -14.69 8.88 -31.79
N GLU A 77 -14.14 9.70 -32.68
CA GLU A 77 -14.89 10.37 -33.74
C GLU A 77 -15.51 9.34 -34.71
N ARG A 78 -14.74 8.34 -35.15
CA ARG A 78 -15.27 7.25 -35.99
C ARG A 78 -16.37 6.46 -35.29
N ILE A 79 -16.20 6.12 -34.01
CA ILE A 79 -17.23 5.44 -33.22
C ILE A 79 -18.49 6.31 -33.10
N ARG A 80 -18.36 7.63 -32.91
CA ARG A 80 -19.50 8.56 -32.85
C ARG A 80 -20.24 8.65 -34.18
N ALA A 81 -19.51 8.79 -35.28
CA ALA A 81 -20.09 8.80 -36.63
C ALA A 81 -20.83 7.49 -36.93
N GLN A 82 -20.19 6.34 -36.68
CA GLN A 82 -20.83 5.03 -36.86
C GLN A 82 -22.07 4.84 -35.98
N ARG A 83 -22.06 5.35 -34.74
CA ARG A 83 -23.24 5.29 -33.85
C ARG A 83 -24.36 6.24 -34.23
N ALA A 84 -24.06 7.35 -34.91
CA ALA A 84 -25.05 8.28 -35.43
C ALA A 84 -25.79 7.70 -36.64
N ASP A 85 -25.07 6.96 -37.48
CA ASP A 85 -25.62 6.28 -38.66
C ASP A 85 -26.25 4.91 -38.34
N ALA A 86 -25.89 4.31 -37.20
CA ALA A 86 -26.53 3.08 -36.74
C ALA A 86 -28.00 3.33 -36.34
N PRO A 87 -28.95 2.49 -36.79
CA PRO A 87 -30.34 2.63 -36.42
C PRO A 87 -30.49 2.52 -34.89
N LYS A 88 -31.12 3.52 -34.26
CA LYS A 88 -31.37 3.52 -32.80
C LYS A 88 -32.12 2.25 -32.44
N ALA A 89 -31.47 1.34 -31.71
CA ALA A 89 -32.14 0.18 -31.14
C ALA A 89 -33.28 0.68 -30.25
N LYS A 90 -34.54 0.38 -30.64
CA LYS A 90 -35.72 0.63 -29.81
C LYS A 90 -35.56 -0.21 -28.54
N ARG A 91 -35.06 0.39 -27.46
CA ARG A 91 -35.14 -0.21 -26.11
C ARG A 91 -36.62 -0.33 -25.79
N GLY A 92 -37.18 -1.52 -26.01
CA GLY A 92 -38.54 -1.85 -25.60
C GLY A 92 -38.64 -1.68 -24.09
N ARG A 93 -39.31 -0.62 -23.66
CA ARG A 93 -39.76 -0.48 -22.28
C ARG A 93 -40.83 -1.56 -22.08
N LYS A 94 -40.48 -2.70 -21.48
CA LYS A 94 -41.49 -3.60 -20.91
C LYS A 94 -42.13 -2.82 -19.76
N SER A 95 -43.35 -2.33 -19.99
CA SER A 95 -44.28 -1.98 -18.93
C SER A 95 -44.63 -3.24 -18.14
N ALA A 96 -44.81 -3.04 -16.83
CA ALA A 96 -45.18 -4.04 -15.83
C ALA A 96 -46.42 -4.85 -16.21
#